data_AF-A0AA38C144-F1
#
_entry.id   AF-A0AA38C144-F1
#
_cell.length_a   1.000
_cell.length_b   1.000
_cell.length_c   1.000
_cell.angle_alpha   90.00
_cell.angle_beta   90.00
_cell.angle_gamma   90.00
#
_symmetry.space_group_name_H-M   'P 1'
#
loop_
_entity.id
_entity.type
_entity.pdbx_description
1 polymer ?
#
loop_
_entity_poly.entity_id
_entity_poly.type
_entity_poly.pdbx_seq_one_letter_code
_entity_poly.pdbx_strand_id
1 'polypeptide(L)'
;KMADGGVVVLDGSHIRNALPNLQQKLEGRHIDGQISGSAFLALAESVASSILFDLALPENLKTLVLQRLQLTDNIQSLQLDSQTLLPKLQEYLLALAEELKGASTFFS
;
A
#
# COMPACT_ATOMS: atom_id res chain seq x y z
N LYS A 1 21.03 25.19 10.25
CA LYS A 1 21.88 24.64 9.17
C LYS A 1 21.06 23.57 8.47
N MET A 2 20.69 23.84 7.21
CA MET A 2 20.01 23.01 6.21
C MET A 2 19.66 21.59 6.68
N ALA A 3 18.38 21.35 6.99
CA ALA A 3 17.87 19.99 6.95
C ALA A 3 17.93 19.59 5.47
N ASP A 4 18.80 18.64 5.14
CA ASP A 4 18.88 18.00 3.85
C ASP A 4 17.53 17.35 3.59
N GLY A 5 16.62 18.14 3.01
CA GLY A 5 15.31 17.71 2.55
C GLY A 5 15.53 16.86 1.32
N GLY A 6 16.14 15.68 1.52
CA GLY A 6 16.19 14.64 0.51
C GLY A 6 14.77 14.33 0.13
N VAL A 7 14.33 14.84 -1.02
CA VAL A 7 13.08 14.44 -1.63
C VAL A 7 13.24 12.97 -1.95
N VAL A 8 12.79 12.10 -1.05
CA VAL A 8 12.67 10.69 -1.41
C VAL A 8 11.47 10.61 -2.33
N VAL A 9 11.77 10.55 -3.63
CA VAL A 9 10.76 10.30 -4.63
C VAL A 9 10.26 8.89 -4.36
N LEU A 10 9.03 8.80 -3.85
CA LEU A 10 8.33 7.54 -3.71
C LEU A 10 8.06 7.01 -5.12
N ASP A 11 8.89 6.06 -5.56
CA ASP A 11 8.74 5.47 -6.88
C ASP A 11 7.96 4.15 -6.79
N GLY A 12 6.89 4.06 -7.58
CA GLY A 12 6.02 2.89 -7.63
C GLY A 12 6.72 1.62 -8.12
N SER A 13 7.91 1.71 -8.73
CA SER A 13 8.67 0.55 -9.19
C SER A 13 9.18 -0.29 -8.03
N HIS A 14 9.47 0.31 -6.87
CA HIS A 14 9.84 -0.45 -5.66
C HIS A 14 8.71 -1.39 -5.23
N ILE A 15 7.48 -0.88 -5.24
CA ILE A 15 6.28 -1.66 -4.93
C ILE A 15 6.08 -2.76 -5.97
N ARG A 16 6.18 -2.44 -7.26
CA ARG A 16 6.06 -3.44 -8.35
C ARG A 16 7.09 -4.56 -8.26
N ASN A 17 8.34 -4.23 -7.92
CA ASN A 17 9.41 -5.20 -7.76
C ASN A 17 9.21 -6.09 -6.51
N ALA A 18 8.51 -5.57 -5.49
CA ALA A 18 8.18 -6.30 -4.28
C ALA A 18 6.94 -7.21 -4.41
N LEU A 19 6.00 -6.92 -5.33
CA LEU A 19 4.79 -7.73 -5.57
C LEU A 19 5.05 -9.25 -5.73
N PRO A 20 6.03 -9.72 -6.52
CA PRO A 20 6.29 -11.16 -6.64
C PRO A 20 6.79 -11.81 -5.33
N ASN A 21 7.40 -11.03 -4.43
CA ASN A 21 7.91 -11.51 -3.14
C ASN A 21 6.94 -11.23 -1.97
N LEU A 22 5.74 -10.75 -2.26
CA LEU A 22 4.76 -10.32 -1.25
C LEU A 22 4.28 -11.53 -0.41
N GLN A 23 4.10 -12.70 -1.04
CA GLN A 23 3.73 -13.93 -0.33
C GLN A 23 4.76 -14.27 0.75
N GLN A 24 6.05 -14.25 0.43
CA GLN A 24 7.14 -14.50 1.39
C GLN A 24 7.18 -13.47 2.53
N LYS A 25 6.84 -12.20 2.25
CA LYS A 25 6.70 -11.15 3.28
C LYS A 25 5.51 -11.39 4.22
N LEU A 26 4.46 -12.07 3.76
CA LEU A 26 3.29 -12.42 4.55
C LEU A 26 3.40 -13.78 5.24
N GLU A 27 4.20 -14.71 4.71
CA GLU A 27 4.39 -16.03 5.32
C GLU A 27 4.99 -15.95 6.74
N GLY A 28 5.71 -14.86 7.05
CA GLY A 28 6.15 -14.55 8.42
C GLY A 28 5.08 -13.88 9.31
N ARG A 29 3.94 -13.48 8.76
CA ARG A 29 2.82 -12.89 9.50
C ARG A 29 1.73 -13.94 9.68
N HIS A 30 1.48 -14.33 10.93
CA HIS A 30 0.41 -15.24 11.27
C HIS A 30 -0.95 -14.53 11.10
N ILE A 31 -1.54 -14.61 9.91
CA ILE A 31 -2.90 -14.15 9.63
C ILE A 31 -3.82 -15.34 9.90
N ASP A 32 -4.18 -15.53 11.17
CA ASP A 32 -5.16 -16.54 11.59
C ASP A 32 -6.56 -15.92 11.61
N GLY A 33 -7.46 -16.43 10.78
CA GLY A 33 -8.86 -15.99 10.70
C GLY A 33 -9.15 -14.82 9.75
N GLN A 34 -10.33 -14.22 9.93
CA GLN A 34 -10.80 -13.07 9.15
C GLN A 34 -10.24 -11.77 9.73
N ILE A 35 -9.68 -10.94 8.85
CA ILE A 35 -9.30 -9.57 9.19
C ILE A 35 -10.33 -8.58 8.65
N SER A 36 -10.69 -7.60 9.49
CA SER A 36 -11.53 -6.47 9.10
C SER A 36 -10.78 -5.54 8.15
N GLY A 37 -11.52 -4.77 7.34
CA GLY A 37 -10.91 -3.87 6.35
C GLY A 37 -10.02 -2.79 6.94
N SER A 38 -10.27 -2.35 8.18
CA SER A 38 -9.37 -1.46 8.91
C SER A 38 -8.02 -2.13 9.24
N ALA A 39 -8.02 -3.40 9.65
CA ALA A 39 -6.81 -4.18 9.88
C ALA A 39 -6.07 -4.49 8.57
N PHE A 40 -6.81 -4.76 7.49
CA PHE A 40 -6.26 -4.88 6.14
C PHE A 40 -5.55 -3.60 5.70
N LEU A 41 -6.18 -2.43 5.90
CA LEU A 41 -5.59 -1.14 5.56
C LEU A 41 -4.29 -0.90 6.32
N ALA A 42 -4.31 -1.07 7.63
CA ALA A 42 -3.13 -0.92 8.47
C ALA A 42 -1.99 -1.88 8.04
N LEU A 43 -2.33 -3.12 7.67
CA LEU A 43 -1.39 -4.07 7.11
C LEU A 43 -0.82 -3.59 5.78
N ALA A 44 -1.68 -3.13 4.87
CA ALA A 44 -1.29 -2.67 3.55
C ALA A 44 -0.35 -1.45 3.62
N GLU A 45 -0.66 -0.51 4.51
CA GLU A 45 0.17 0.65 4.80
C GLU A 45 1.51 0.25 5.41
N SER A 46 1.51 -0.67 6.38
CA SER A 46 2.74 -1.20 6.99
C SER A 46 3.64 -1.89 5.97
N VAL A 47 3.07 -2.70 5.08
CA VAL A 47 3.81 -3.40 4.02
C VAL A 47 4.35 -2.40 2.99
N ALA A 48 3.52 -1.46 2.54
CA ALA A 48 3.92 -0.42 1.60
C ALA A 48 5.05 0.44 2.17
N SER A 49 4.91 0.91 3.40
CA SER A 49 5.94 1.67 4.10
C SER A 49 7.25 0.87 4.21
N SER A 50 7.17 -0.40 4.60
CA SER A 50 8.34 -1.30 4.63
C SER A 50 9.02 -1.48 3.27
N ILE A 51 8.25 -1.50 2.16
CA ILE A 51 8.81 -1.55 0.80
C ILE A 51 9.44 -0.21 0.41
N LEU A 52 8.85 0.89 0.87
CA LEU A 52 9.29 2.26 0.64
C LEU A 52 10.27 2.74 1.71
N PHE A 53 11.11 1.86 2.25
CA PHE A 53 12.17 2.22 3.21
C PHE A 53 11.67 2.87 4.52
N ASP A 54 10.56 2.36 5.07
CA ASP A 54 9.91 2.85 6.29
C ASP A 54 9.37 4.29 6.17
N LEU A 55 9.15 4.75 4.93
CA LEU A 55 8.54 6.06 4.69
C LEU A 55 7.04 6.02 4.95
N ALA A 56 6.55 7.06 5.61
CA ALA A 56 5.12 7.26 5.77
C ALA A 56 4.48 7.55 4.41
N LEU A 57 3.39 6.85 4.11
CA LEU A 57 2.61 7.12 2.91
C LEU A 57 1.87 8.46 3.04
N PRO A 58 1.94 9.34 2.04
CA PRO A 58 1.13 10.56 1.97
C PRO A 58 -0.36 10.25 2.04
N GLU A 59 -1.11 10.97 2.88
CA GLU A 59 -2.55 10.74 3.05
C GLU A 59 -3.33 10.89 1.74
N ASN A 60 -2.93 11.83 0.88
CA ASN A 60 -3.55 12.02 -0.44
C ASN A 60 -3.47 10.76 -1.31
N LEU A 61 -2.32 10.07 -1.31
CA LEU A 61 -2.16 8.82 -2.05
C LEU A 61 -3.03 7.71 -1.47
N LYS A 62 -3.16 7.63 -0.14
CA LYS A 62 -4.06 6.67 0.50
C LYS A 62 -5.49 6.91 0.02
N THR A 63 -5.97 8.14 0.06
CA THR A 63 -7.32 8.49 -0.41
C THR A 63 -7.54 8.11 -1.87
N LEU A 64 -6.57 8.42 -2.75
CA LEU A 64 -6.66 8.08 -4.17
C LEU A 64 -6.74 6.56 -4.40
N VAL A 65 -5.89 5.79 -3.70
CA VAL A 65 -5.91 4.32 -3.78
C VAL A 65 -7.23 3.76 -3.27
N LEU A 66 -7.75 4.28 -2.15
CA LEU A 66 -9.03 3.85 -1.60
C LEU A 66 -10.20 4.16 -2.53
N GLN A 67 -10.21 5.33 -3.16
CA GLN A 67 -11.19 5.69 -4.18
C GLN A 67 -11.11 4.76 -5.39
N ARG A 68 -9.90 4.47 -5.88
CA ARG A 68 -9.67 3.57 -7.01
C ARG A 68 -10.17 2.15 -6.74
N LEU A 69 -10.01 1.68 -5.51
CA LEU A 69 -10.49 0.37 -5.07
C LEU A 69 -11.95 0.37 -4.62
N GLN A 70 -12.64 1.52 -4.67
CA GLN A 70 -14.00 1.72 -4.18
C GLN A 70 -14.21 1.28 -2.72
N LEU A 71 -13.15 1.45 -1.92
CA LEU A 71 -13.05 1.00 -0.55
C LEU A 71 -13.52 2.06 0.46
N THR A 72 -13.62 3.33 0.07
CA THR A 72 -13.91 4.49 0.94
C THR A 72 -15.10 4.28 1.88
N ASP A 73 -16.22 3.77 1.36
CA ASP A 73 -17.44 3.52 2.15
C ASP A 73 -17.54 2.07 2.68
N ASN A 74 -16.84 1.12 2.04
CA ASN A 74 -16.98 -0.31 2.31
C ASN A 74 -15.91 -0.91 3.22
N ILE A 75 -14.87 -0.15 3.59
CA ILE A 75 -13.75 -0.62 4.42
C ILE A 75 -14.20 -1.22 5.75
N GLN A 76 -15.20 -0.64 6.39
CA GLN A 76 -15.64 -1.15 7.71
C GLN A 76 -16.36 -2.49 7.61
N SER A 77 -17.03 -2.75 6.49
CA SER A 77 -17.75 -4.00 6.22
C SER A 77 -16.90 -5.04 5.49
N LEU A 78 -15.71 -4.66 5.01
CA LEU A 78 -14.80 -5.56 4.34
C LEU A 78 -14.24 -6.57 5.34
N GLN A 79 -14.40 -7.86 5.05
CA GLN A 79 -13.73 -8.95 5.75
C GLN A 79 -12.92 -9.75 4.73
N LEU A 80 -11.65 -9.97 5.03
CA LEU A 80 -10.76 -10.74 4.19
C LEU A 80 -10.25 -11.95 4.97
N ASP A 81 -10.30 -13.10 4.32
CA ASP A 81 -9.71 -14.33 4.80
C ASP A 81 -8.27 -14.42 4.29
N SER A 82 -7.47 -15.33 4.86
CA SER A 82 -6.08 -15.57 4.42
C SER A 82 -5.95 -15.83 2.91
N GLN A 83 -6.97 -16.44 2.27
CA GLN A 83 -6.98 -16.70 0.83
C GLN A 83 -7.26 -15.46 -0.03
N THR A 84 -8.08 -14.51 0.47
CA THR A 84 -8.46 -13.28 -0.27
C THR A 84 -7.58 -12.09 0.10
N LEU A 85 -6.90 -12.15 1.25
CA LEU A 85 -5.93 -11.17 1.72
C LEU A 85 -4.83 -10.90 0.70
N LEU A 86 -4.10 -11.94 0.29
CA LEU A 86 -2.95 -11.80 -0.59
C LEU A 86 -3.31 -11.11 -1.92
N PRO A 87 -4.33 -11.58 -2.69
CA PRO A 87 -4.71 -10.90 -3.92
C PRO A 87 -5.21 -9.48 -3.68
N LYS A 88 -5.99 -9.23 -2.60
CA LYS A 88 -6.46 -7.87 -2.28
C LYS A 88 -5.32 -6.92 -1.93
N LEU A 89 -4.32 -7.42 -1.22
CA LEU A 89 -3.13 -6.67 -0.85
C LEU A 89 -2.25 -6.38 -2.08
N GLN A 90 -2.11 -7.33 -3.00
CA GLN A 90 -1.48 -7.09 -4.29
C GLN A 90 -2.21 -6.02 -5.10
N GLU A 91 -3.55 -6.07 -5.16
CA GLU A 91 -4.36 -5.03 -5.82
C GLU A 91 -4.10 -3.66 -5.20
N TYR A 92 -4.08 -3.57 -3.86
CA TYR A 92 -3.84 -2.32 -3.15
C TYR A 92 -2.45 -1.74 -3.43
N LEU A 93 -1.41 -2.57 -3.31
CA LEU A 93 -0.04 -2.15 -3.58
C LEU A 93 0.17 -1.78 -5.04
N LEU A 94 -0.45 -2.52 -5.98
CA LEU A 94 -0.39 -2.19 -7.39
C LEU A 94 -1.05 -0.84 -7.68
N ALA A 95 -2.25 -0.60 -7.14
CA ALA A 95 -2.93 0.69 -7.25
C ALA A 95 -2.05 1.82 -6.68
N LEU A 96 -1.46 1.61 -5.51
CA LEU A 96 -0.52 2.56 -4.92
C LEU A 96 0.69 2.83 -5.83
N ALA A 97 1.26 1.79 -6.44
CA ALA A 97 2.36 1.94 -7.39
C ALA A 97 1.96 2.75 -8.63
N GLU A 98 0.72 2.60 -9.11
CA GLU A 98 0.21 3.37 -10.24
C GLU A 98 -0.03 4.84 -9.88
N GLU A 99 -0.57 5.13 -8.70
CA GLU A 99 -0.72 6.50 -8.22
C GLU A 99 0.64 7.19 -8.01
N LEU A 100 1.63 6.44 -7.52
CA LEU A 100 3.02 6.91 -7.41
C LEU A 100 3.66 7.20 -8.77
N LYS A 101 3.36 6.39 -9.80
CA LYS A 101 3.79 6.65 -11.18
C LYS A 101 3.13 7.91 -11.75
N GLY A 102 1.89 8.19 -11.35
CA GLY A 102 1.12 9.38 -11.74
C GLY A 102 1.58 10.69 -11.10
N ALA A 103 2.26 10.64 -9.95
CA ALA A 103 2.78 11.82 -9.26
C ALA A 103 3.97 12.50 -9.99
N SER A 104 4.53 11.87 -11.03
CA SER A 104 5.67 12.37 -11.79
C SER A 104 5.33 13.36 -12.90
N THR A 105 4.10 13.90 -12.97
CA THR A 105 3.65 14.68 -14.13
C THR A 105 3.09 16.05 -13.72
N PHE A 106 3.86 17.08 -14.11
CA PHE A 106 3.60 18.53 -14.12
C PHE A 106 3.92 19.34 -12.85
N PHE A 107 5.20 19.66 -12.66
CA PHE A 107 5.56 21.06 -12.42
C PHE A 107 6.02 21.64 -13.77
N SER A 108 5.15 22.42 -14.42
CA SER A 108 5.52 23.40 -15.46
C SER A 108 5.50 24.79 -14.84
#